data_AF-A0A0M0LPJ3-F1
#
_entry.id   AF-A0A0M0LPJ3-F1
#
_cell.length_a   1.000
_cell.length_b   1.000
_cell.length_c   1.000
_cell.angle_alpha   90.00
_cell.angle_beta   90.00
_cell.angle_gamma   90.00
#
_symmetry.space_group_name_H-M   'P 1'
#
loop_
_entity.id
_entity.type
_entity.pdbx_description
1 polymer ?
#
loop_
_entity_poly.entity_id
_entity_poly.type
_entity_poly.pdbx_seq_one_letter_code
_entity_poly.pdbx_strand_id
1 'polypeptide(L)'
;MAPSASIRANGAQGADSGINCQSGCGDNPYNGGGGAAAGSIWITAESMLGTGSLQATGGAGGSSGSFVGQRQNAGGGGAGGRIAVHCASQLASSIAMSAVGGQRGLNDAGNEGVGAPGTIFTSVSGVRTLVVDNAATSSSLVGGYVRLPASGNGSLALHTLRLVNSKVDVHYSVNATHVIGLSSDVTTRLLEATSLSTSLCTWLAHSRVATVTMQLLSTVWTSAEPIGASSTLKINGSTTLTINASVGRIEAGTLLVETGAILTTSSTSVGVLEVVAGTMRVQGTGAVRA
;
A
#
# COMPACT_ATOMS: atom_id res chain seq x y z
N MET A 1 -7.09 26.44 -30.95
CA MET A 1 -6.90 25.18 -30.20
C MET A 1 -7.58 24.07 -30.98
N ALA A 2 -6.88 22.96 -31.25
CA ALA A 2 -7.53 21.81 -31.87
C ALA A 2 -8.62 21.26 -30.93
N PRO A 3 -9.81 20.86 -31.43
CA PRO A 3 -10.83 20.24 -30.61
C PRO A 3 -10.26 18.96 -29.98
N SER A 4 -10.27 18.86 -28.65
CA SER A 4 -9.88 17.63 -27.97
C SER A 4 -11.10 16.73 -27.83
N ALA A 5 -11.01 15.49 -28.29
CA ALA A 5 -12.13 14.54 -28.23
C ALA A 5 -12.44 14.15 -26.77
N SER A 6 -13.72 14.00 -26.43
CA SER A 6 -14.15 13.58 -25.09
C SER A 6 -15.21 12.49 -25.17
N ILE A 7 -14.98 11.39 -24.45
CA ILE A 7 -15.95 10.31 -24.25
C ILE A 7 -16.35 10.35 -22.78
N ARG A 8 -17.65 10.45 -22.50
CA ARG A 8 -18.18 10.60 -21.13
C ARG A 8 -19.29 9.61 -20.86
N ALA A 9 -19.18 8.94 -19.73
CA ALA A 9 -20.20 8.11 -19.09
C ALA A 9 -20.41 8.60 -17.65
N ASN A 10 -20.49 9.93 -17.47
CA ASN A 10 -20.57 10.55 -16.14
C ASN A 10 -21.96 10.38 -15.53
N GLY A 11 -22.01 10.37 -14.20
CA GLY A 11 -23.26 10.43 -13.45
C GLY A 11 -23.87 11.83 -13.48
N ALA A 12 -25.20 11.89 -13.48
CA ALA A 12 -25.96 13.14 -13.34
C ALA A 12 -25.87 13.71 -11.92
N GLN A 13 -25.89 15.04 -11.80
CA GLN A 13 -25.99 15.73 -10.53
C GLN A 13 -27.34 15.45 -9.85
N GLY A 14 -27.33 15.25 -8.53
CA GLY A 14 -28.52 15.16 -7.72
C GLY A 14 -29.26 16.50 -7.65
N ALA A 15 -30.58 16.47 -7.56
CA ALA A 15 -31.39 17.68 -7.50
C ALA A 15 -31.12 18.45 -6.19
N ASP A 16 -30.91 19.76 -6.28
CA ASP A 16 -30.93 20.62 -5.10
C ASP A 16 -32.33 20.61 -4.48
N SER A 17 -32.42 20.84 -3.17
CA SER A 17 -33.69 20.91 -2.45
C SER A 17 -34.66 21.98 -3.00
N GLY A 18 -34.16 22.95 -3.78
CA GLY A 18 -34.97 23.94 -4.51
C GLY A 18 -35.63 25.00 -3.63
N ILE A 19 -35.36 25.01 -2.32
CA ILE A 19 -36.06 25.85 -1.34
C ILE A 19 -35.08 26.81 -0.65
N ASN A 20 -35.30 28.13 -0.85
CA ASN A 20 -34.65 29.22 -0.13
C ASN A 20 -35.67 29.87 0.82
N CYS A 21 -35.80 29.35 2.03
CA CYS A 21 -36.78 29.87 2.99
C CYS A 21 -36.14 30.86 3.97
N GLN A 22 -36.57 32.12 3.91
CA GLN A 22 -36.12 33.16 4.85
C GLN A 22 -36.99 33.26 6.12
N SER A 23 -38.25 32.78 6.09
CA SER A 23 -39.09 32.56 7.28
C SER A 23 -40.35 31.73 6.96
N GLY A 24 -40.88 30.96 7.93
CA GLY A 24 -42.25 30.43 7.89
C GLY A 24 -42.51 29.14 7.09
N CYS A 25 -41.48 28.43 6.66
CA CYS A 25 -41.67 27.14 5.96
C CYS A 25 -41.84 26.01 6.99
N GLY A 26 -42.99 25.34 6.96
CA GLY A 26 -43.28 24.18 7.82
C GLY A 26 -42.34 22.99 7.59
N ASP A 27 -42.52 21.91 8.35
CA ASP A 27 -41.64 20.74 8.52
C ASP A 27 -41.33 19.89 7.26
N ASN A 28 -41.27 20.46 6.06
CA ASN A 28 -40.89 19.72 4.86
C ASN A 28 -39.39 19.38 4.88
N PRO A 29 -39.00 18.13 4.57
CA PRO A 29 -37.59 17.75 4.52
C PRO A 29 -36.84 18.51 3.39
N TYR A 30 -35.82 19.28 3.78
CA TYR A 30 -35.02 20.15 2.89
C TYR A 30 -33.73 19.46 2.38
N ASN A 31 -33.81 18.18 2.04
CA ASN A 31 -32.63 17.38 1.69
C ASN A 31 -32.28 17.51 0.20
N GLY A 32 -30.98 17.49 -0.10
CA GLY A 32 -30.51 17.37 -1.48
C GLY A 32 -30.62 15.94 -2.00
N GLY A 33 -30.92 15.77 -3.28
CA GLY A 33 -30.92 14.47 -3.95
C GLY A 33 -29.51 13.92 -4.13
N GLY A 34 -29.33 12.59 -4.08
CA GLY A 34 -28.03 11.97 -4.34
C GLY A 34 -27.58 12.10 -5.80
N GLY A 35 -26.27 12.18 -6.03
CA GLY A 35 -25.66 12.14 -7.35
C GLY A 35 -25.70 10.73 -7.95
N ALA A 36 -25.91 10.62 -9.26
CA ALA A 36 -25.97 9.34 -9.94
C ALA A 36 -24.57 8.73 -10.09
N ALA A 37 -24.48 7.39 -10.05
CA ALA A 37 -23.24 6.69 -10.37
C ALA A 37 -22.87 6.86 -11.85
N ALA A 38 -21.57 6.84 -12.14
CA ALA A 38 -21.09 6.81 -13.51
C ALA A 38 -21.22 5.42 -14.16
N GLY A 39 -21.24 5.42 -15.49
CA GLY A 39 -21.27 4.23 -16.33
C GLY A 39 -19.89 3.61 -16.54
N SER A 40 -19.77 2.78 -17.59
CA SER A 40 -18.50 2.15 -17.96
C SER A 40 -18.12 2.51 -19.39
N ILE A 41 -16.83 2.78 -19.60
CA ILE A 41 -16.21 2.98 -20.91
C ILE A 41 -15.34 1.76 -21.18
N TRP A 42 -15.60 1.06 -22.28
CA TRP A 42 -14.78 -0.05 -22.76
C TRP A 42 -14.28 0.27 -24.16
N ILE A 43 -12.95 0.28 -24.35
CA ILE A 43 -12.31 0.56 -25.63
C ILE A 43 -11.36 -0.58 -25.98
N THR A 44 -11.43 -1.03 -27.23
CA THR A 44 -10.47 -1.95 -27.82
C THR A 44 -10.00 -1.37 -29.14
N ALA A 45 -8.69 -1.21 -29.30
CA ALA A 45 -8.08 -0.58 -30.47
C ALA A 45 -6.68 -1.14 -30.74
N GLU A 46 -6.18 -0.93 -31.96
CA GLU A 46 -4.76 -1.17 -32.26
C GLU A 46 -3.89 -0.12 -31.56
N SER A 47 -4.26 1.15 -31.70
CA SER A 47 -3.59 2.30 -31.09
C SER A 47 -4.58 3.43 -30.79
N MET A 48 -4.36 4.16 -29.70
CA MET A 48 -5.07 5.39 -29.35
C MET A 48 -4.09 6.56 -29.34
N LEU A 49 -4.23 7.45 -30.32
CA LEU A 49 -3.31 8.56 -30.58
C LEU A 49 -4.00 9.92 -30.38
N GLY A 50 -3.22 10.98 -30.17
CA GLY A 50 -3.71 12.35 -30.05
C GLY A 50 -3.99 12.80 -28.61
N THR A 51 -4.83 13.82 -28.46
CA THR A 51 -5.19 14.42 -27.16
C THR A 51 -6.69 14.30 -26.93
N GLY A 52 -7.10 14.10 -25.68
CA GLY A 52 -8.51 13.91 -25.36
C GLY A 52 -8.75 13.48 -23.92
N SER A 53 -10.00 13.15 -23.60
CA SER A 53 -10.36 12.64 -22.27
C SER A 53 -11.42 11.55 -22.30
N LEU A 54 -11.25 10.57 -21.41
CA LEU A 54 -12.25 9.56 -21.06
C LEU A 54 -12.71 9.82 -19.62
N GLN A 55 -14.02 9.98 -19.43
CA GLN A 55 -14.57 10.32 -18.11
C GLN A 55 -15.71 9.38 -17.75
N ALA A 56 -15.58 8.74 -16.60
CA ALA A 56 -16.63 7.96 -15.96
C ALA A 56 -16.74 8.44 -14.50
N THR A 57 -17.00 9.74 -14.34
CA THR A 57 -17.02 10.41 -13.03
C THR A 57 -18.43 10.41 -12.45
N GLY A 58 -18.57 10.01 -11.19
CA GLY A 58 -19.85 10.05 -10.49
C GLY A 58 -20.43 11.46 -10.40
N GLY A 59 -21.75 11.57 -10.40
CA GLY A 59 -22.44 12.86 -10.30
C GLY A 59 -22.33 13.46 -8.90
N ALA A 60 -22.29 14.78 -8.78
CA ALA A 60 -22.32 15.45 -7.49
C ALA A 60 -23.69 15.32 -6.82
N GLY A 61 -23.74 15.26 -5.50
CA GLY A 61 -24.98 15.36 -4.74
C GLY A 61 -25.57 16.77 -4.80
N GLY A 62 -26.90 16.85 -4.68
CA GLY A 62 -27.63 18.10 -4.59
C GLY A 62 -27.45 18.78 -3.23
N SER A 63 -27.53 20.10 -3.21
CA SER A 63 -27.39 20.92 -2.00
C SER A 63 -28.67 20.89 -1.16
N SER A 64 -28.50 20.86 0.17
CA SER A 64 -29.60 21.09 1.11
C SER A 64 -29.88 22.58 1.31
N GLY A 65 -31.12 22.90 1.67
CA GLY A 65 -31.53 24.25 2.04
C GLY A 65 -30.98 24.65 3.41
N SER A 66 -31.01 25.95 3.74
CA SER A 66 -30.53 26.47 5.03
C SER A 66 -31.70 26.83 5.94
N PHE A 67 -31.76 26.24 7.15
CA PHE A 67 -32.73 26.60 8.18
C PHE A 67 -32.05 26.69 9.55
N VAL A 68 -32.33 27.76 10.29
CA VAL A 68 -31.77 27.97 11.64
C VAL A 68 -32.36 26.93 12.59
N GLY A 69 -31.51 26.07 13.16
CA GLY A 69 -31.87 25.19 14.28
C GLY A 69 -32.19 23.72 13.97
N GLN A 70 -32.11 23.25 12.71
CA GLN A 70 -32.29 21.85 12.33
C GLN A 70 -31.15 21.39 11.40
N ARG A 71 -30.67 20.15 11.57
CA ARG A 71 -29.62 19.57 10.70
C ARG A 71 -30.25 19.09 9.39
N GLN A 72 -29.89 19.70 8.26
CA GLN A 72 -30.24 19.18 6.93
C GLN A 72 -29.14 18.29 6.38
N ASN A 73 -29.52 17.34 5.51
CA ASN A 73 -28.57 16.45 4.85
C ASN A 73 -28.47 16.82 3.37
N ALA A 74 -27.25 17.11 2.92
CA ALA A 74 -27.00 17.24 1.50
C ALA A 74 -27.08 15.87 0.82
N GLY A 75 -27.25 15.87 -0.50
CA GLY A 75 -27.14 14.64 -1.27
C GLY A 75 -25.71 14.10 -1.24
N GLY A 76 -25.56 12.79 -1.12
CA GLY A 76 -24.28 12.13 -1.34
C GLY A 76 -23.89 12.16 -2.83
N GLY A 77 -22.59 12.15 -3.13
CA GLY A 77 -22.06 11.99 -4.49
C GLY A 77 -22.18 10.56 -5.00
N GLY A 78 -22.39 10.41 -6.31
CA GLY A 78 -22.47 9.11 -6.97
C GLY A 78 -21.10 8.45 -7.13
N ALA A 79 -21.05 7.13 -7.19
CA ALA A 79 -19.80 6.40 -7.39
C ALA A 79 -19.16 6.66 -8.77
N GLY A 80 -17.82 6.62 -8.81
CA GLY A 80 -17.06 6.60 -10.05
C GLY A 80 -17.27 5.30 -10.83
N GLY A 81 -17.08 5.37 -12.15
CA GLY A 81 -17.36 4.30 -13.08
C GLY A 81 -16.14 3.44 -13.41
N ARG A 82 -16.19 2.72 -14.54
CA ARG A 82 -15.06 1.89 -14.99
C ARG A 82 -14.58 2.35 -16.35
N ILE A 83 -13.28 2.53 -16.51
CA ILE A 83 -12.64 2.76 -17.81
C ILE A 83 -11.74 1.58 -18.08
N ALA A 84 -11.94 0.87 -19.18
CA ALA A 84 -11.07 -0.20 -19.65
C ALA A 84 -10.59 0.12 -21.07
N VAL A 85 -9.28 0.21 -21.25
CA VAL A 85 -8.65 0.51 -22.54
C VAL A 85 -7.68 -0.61 -22.90
N HIS A 86 -7.95 -1.28 -24.01
CA HIS A 86 -7.11 -2.31 -24.58
C HIS A 86 -6.51 -1.79 -25.90
N CYS A 87 -5.21 -1.51 -25.88
CA CYS A 87 -4.44 -1.16 -27.07
C CYS A 87 -3.44 -2.28 -27.39
N ALA A 88 -3.38 -2.72 -28.64
CA ALA A 88 -2.36 -3.69 -29.05
C ALA A 88 -0.95 -3.09 -29.00
N SER A 89 -0.80 -1.84 -29.43
CA SER A 89 0.51 -1.20 -29.64
C SER A 89 0.75 0.07 -28.80
N GLN A 90 -0.21 1.02 -28.80
CA GLN A 90 0.06 2.33 -28.19
C GLN A 90 -1.18 2.97 -27.55
N LEU A 91 -0.96 3.65 -26.42
CA LEU A 91 -1.89 4.58 -25.79
C LEU A 91 -1.16 5.90 -25.52
N ALA A 92 -1.59 6.99 -26.14
CA ALA A 92 -0.98 8.29 -25.97
C ALA A 92 -1.14 8.81 -24.53
N SER A 93 -0.03 9.24 -23.91
CA SER A 93 -0.01 9.78 -22.54
C SER A 93 -0.80 11.08 -22.38
N SER A 94 -1.08 11.77 -23.49
CA SER A 94 -1.91 12.98 -23.55
C SER A 94 -3.42 12.72 -23.53
N ILE A 95 -3.86 11.45 -23.46
CA ILE A 95 -5.26 11.09 -23.25
C ILE A 95 -5.49 10.98 -21.74
N ALA A 96 -6.22 11.94 -21.18
CA ALA A 96 -6.55 11.96 -19.76
C ALA A 96 -7.69 10.98 -19.45
N MET A 97 -7.62 10.27 -18.32
CA MET A 97 -8.66 9.35 -17.87
C MET A 97 -9.07 9.68 -16.44
N SER A 98 -10.37 9.74 -16.17
CA SER A 98 -10.91 10.00 -14.84
C SER A 98 -12.11 9.12 -14.55
N ALA A 99 -12.07 8.42 -13.41
CA ALA A 99 -13.15 7.57 -12.93
C ALA A 99 -13.42 7.83 -11.45
N VAL A 100 -13.39 9.09 -11.03
CA VAL A 100 -13.51 9.47 -9.61
C VAL A 100 -14.97 9.47 -9.14
N GLY A 101 -15.19 9.34 -7.84
CA GLY A 101 -16.51 9.55 -7.24
C GLY A 101 -16.97 11.01 -7.34
N GLY A 102 -18.28 11.21 -7.27
CA GLY A 102 -18.91 12.53 -7.21
C GLY A 102 -18.75 13.20 -5.85
N GLN A 103 -18.81 14.52 -5.83
CA GLN A 103 -18.77 15.32 -4.60
C GLN A 103 -20.10 15.25 -3.84
N ARG A 104 -20.06 15.46 -2.52
CA ARG A 104 -21.28 15.71 -1.74
C ARG A 104 -21.89 17.07 -2.11
N GLY A 105 -23.19 17.23 -1.86
CA GLY A 105 -23.84 18.53 -1.96
C GLY A 105 -23.42 19.51 -0.86
N LEU A 106 -23.76 20.78 -1.02
CA LEU A 106 -23.45 21.83 -0.04
C LEU A 106 -24.39 21.78 1.18
N ASN A 107 -23.96 22.36 2.30
CA ASN A 107 -24.69 22.49 3.57
C ASN A 107 -25.01 21.16 4.29
N ASP A 108 -24.17 20.13 4.08
CA ASP A 108 -24.27 18.86 4.78
C ASP A 108 -23.93 19.01 6.28
N ALA A 109 -24.81 18.53 7.16
CA ALA A 109 -24.56 18.46 8.60
C ALA A 109 -23.67 17.25 9.00
N GLY A 110 -23.34 16.37 8.04
CA GLY A 110 -22.43 15.23 8.19
C GLY A 110 -21.15 15.36 7.33
N ASN A 111 -20.12 14.58 7.67
CA ASN A 111 -18.83 14.61 6.96
C ASN A 111 -18.66 13.45 5.94
N GLU A 112 -19.68 12.62 5.75
CA GLU A 112 -19.63 11.35 5.02
C GLU A 112 -20.65 11.33 3.87
N GLY A 113 -20.21 11.66 2.65
CA GLY A 113 -21.13 11.71 1.51
C GLY A 113 -20.49 11.81 0.13
N VAL A 114 -19.19 11.55 -0.03
CA VAL A 114 -18.56 11.53 -1.36
C VAL A 114 -18.69 10.14 -2.00
N GLY A 115 -18.79 10.11 -3.32
CA GLY A 115 -18.87 8.86 -4.08
C GLY A 115 -17.61 8.00 -3.92
N ALA A 116 -17.79 6.69 -3.97
CA ALA A 116 -16.68 5.74 -4.03
C ALA A 116 -15.87 5.93 -5.34
N PRO A 117 -14.55 5.60 -5.33
CA PRO A 117 -13.77 5.64 -6.57
C PRO A 117 -14.25 4.60 -7.57
N GLY A 118 -14.09 4.94 -8.84
CA GLY A 118 -14.10 4.00 -9.94
C GLY A 118 -12.72 3.41 -10.23
N THR A 119 -12.61 2.70 -11.35
CA THR A 119 -11.37 2.01 -11.74
C THR A 119 -10.98 2.35 -13.18
N ILE A 120 -9.69 2.55 -13.42
CA ILE A 120 -9.13 2.69 -14.77
C ILE A 120 -8.19 1.52 -15.01
N PHE A 121 -8.51 0.68 -15.98
CA PHE A 121 -7.68 -0.42 -16.44
C PHE A 121 -7.13 -0.10 -17.83
N THR A 122 -5.82 -0.22 -18.01
CA THR A 122 -5.19 -0.15 -19.34
C THR A 122 -4.38 -1.41 -19.60
N SER A 123 -4.44 -1.90 -20.84
CA SER A 123 -3.62 -2.99 -21.35
C SER A 123 -2.99 -2.53 -22.66
N VAL A 124 -1.69 -2.27 -22.67
CA VAL A 124 -0.95 -1.73 -23.83
C VAL A 124 0.29 -2.59 -24.06
N SER A 125 0.41 -3.21 -25.24
CA SER A 125 1.57 -4.04 -25.59
C SER A 125 1.90 -5.12 -24.54
N GLY A 126 0.85 -5.71 -23.95
CA GLY A 126 0.97 -6.70 -22.87
C GLY A 126 1.18 -6.14 -21.46
N VAL A 127 1.48 -4.85 -21.31
CA VAL A 127 1.59 -4.17 -20.00
C VAL A 127 0.20 -3.82 -19.49
N ARG A 128 -0.12 -4.23 -18.26
CA ARG A 128 -1.42 -4.01 -17.63
C ARG A 128 -1.29 -3.08 -16.44
N THR A 129 -2.10 -2.04 -16.39
CA THR A 129 -2.17 -1.07 -15.30
C THR A 129 -3.58 -0.99 -14.77
N LEU A 130 -3.75 -1.05 -13.45
CA LEU A 130 -5.00 -0.75 -12.77
C LEU A 130 -4.77 0.47 -11.87
N VAL A 131 -5.59 1.51 -12.06
CA VAL A 131 -5.61 2.72 -11.24
C VAL A 131 -6.95 2.77 -10.50
N VAL A 132 -6.88 2.98 -9.19
CA VAL A 132 -8.02 3.29 -8.34
C VAL A 132 -7.66 4.58 -7.61
N ASP A 133 -8.35 5.67 -7.95
CA ASP A 133 -8.10 7.00 -7.40
C ASP A 133 -9.44 7.64 -7.02
N ASN A 134 -9.59 8.00 -5.74
CA ASN A 134 -10.75 8.74 -5.26
C ASN A 134 -10.39 10.20 -4.96
N ALA A 135 -9.94 10.95 -5.96
CA ALA A 135 -9.56 12.36 -5.81
C ALA A 135 -10.64 13.25 -5.12
N ALA A 136 -11.90 12.79 -5.06
CA ALA A 136 -12.98 13.46 -4.35
C ALA A 136 -12.80 13.56 -2.82
N THR A 137 -11.96 12.73 -2.20
CA THR A 137 -11.70 12.72 -0.75
C THR A 137 -10.43 13.47 -0.33
N SER A 138 -9.83 14.31 -1.18
CA SER A 138 -8.52 14.93 -0.91
C SER A 138 -8.43 15.82 0.35
N SER A 139 -9.52 16.01 1.10
CA SER A 139 -9.52 16.65 2.43
C SER A 139 -10.06 15.80 3.59
N SER A 140 -10.55 14.56 3.41
CA SER A 140 -11.00 13.73 4.53
C SER A 140 -11.04 12.22 4.23
N LEU A 141 -10.54 11.45 5.19
CA LEU A 141 -10.20 10.03 5.18
C LEU A 141 -11.39 9.07 4.96
N VAL A 142 -11.82 8.85 3.71
CA VAL A 142 -12.67 7.67 3.39
C VAL A 142 -11.91 6.77 2.41
N GLY A 143 -11.02 5.96 2.97
CA GLY A 143 -10.15 5.05 2.22
C GLY A 143 -10.95 3.92 1.56
N GLY A 144 -10.90 3.85 0.23
CA GLY A 144 -11.18 2.61 -0.48
C GLY A 144 -10.00 1.66 -0.31
N TYR A 145 -10.26 0.37 -0.04
CA TYR A 145 -9.20 -0.65 0.02
C TYR A 145 -9.10 -1.36 -1.34
N VAL A 146 -7.93 -1.31 -1.96
CA VAL A 146 -7.60 -2.16 -3.11
C VAL A 146 -7.11 -3.50 -2.59
N ARG A 147 -7.95 -4.53 -2.65
CA ARG A 147 -7.55 -5.91 -2.35
C ARG A 147 -6.96 -6.54 -3.61
N LEU A 148 -5.70 -6.95 -3.55
CA LEU A 148 -5.03 -7.74 -4.59
C LEU A 148 -4.87 -9.20 -4.12
N PRO A 149 -5.93 -10.03 -4.21
CA PRO A 149 -5.80 -11.42 -3.81
C PRO A 149 -5.00 -12.18 -4.87
N ALA A 150 -3.93 -12.87 -4.45
CA ALA A 150 -3.47 -14.02 -5.19
C ALA A 150 -4.52 -15.13 -5.03
N SER A 151 -5.04 -15.69 -6.13
CA SER A 151 -5.88 -16.89 -6.06
C SER A 151 -5.02 -18.13 -6.30
N GLY A 152 -5.15 -19.14 -5.44
CA GLY A 152 -4.37 -20.39 -5.52
C GLY A 152 -2.90 -20.26 -5.09
N ASN A 153 -2.05 -21.18 -5.56
CA ASN A 153 -0.59 -21.22 -5.30
C ASN A 153 0.21 -20.20 -6.15
N GLY A 154 -0.43 -19.16 -6.69
CA GLY A 154 0.20 -18.18 -7.56
C GLY A 154 0.95 -17.11 -6.78
N SER A 155 2.15 -16.72 -7.25
CA SER A 155 2.85 -15.53 -6.77
C SER A 155 2.22 -14.28 -7.39
N LEU A 156 1.88 -13.28 -6.58
CA LEU A 156 1.49 -11.96 -7.06
C LEU A 156 2.71 -11.03 -7.02
N ALA A 157 3.29 -10.76 -8.19
CA ALA A 157 4.37 -9.78 -8.33
C ALA A 157 3.77 -8.40 -8.65
N LEU A 158 3.88 -7.45 -7.72
CA LEU A 158 3.51 -6.06 -7.94
C LEU A 158 4.75 -5.29 -8.41
N HIS A 159 4.84 -5.06 -9.72
CA HIS A 159 6.04 -4.46 -10.33
C HIS A 159 6.27 -3.01 -9.91
N THR A 160 5.19 -2.21 -9.88
CA THR A 160 5.23 -0.82 -9.44
C THR A 160 3.95 -0.49 -8.68
N LEU A 161 4.10 -0.01 -7.45
CA LEU A 161 3.01 0.55 -6.64
C LEU A 161 3.30 2.03 -6.39
N ARG A 162 2.53 2.93 -7.00
CA ARG A 162 2.66 4.37 -6.77
C ARG A 162 1.47 4.85 -5.93
N LEU A 163 1.76 5.27 -4.71
CA LEU A 163 0.78 5.79 -3.75
C LEU A 163 1.06 7.27 -3.53
N VAL A 164 0.08 8.14 -3.77
CA VAL A 164 0.21 9.59 -3.64
C VAL A 164 -0.73 10.07 -2.54
N ASN A 165 -0.26 10.94 -1.63
CA ASN A 165 -1.05 11.50 -0.52
C ASN A 165 -1.80 10.44 0.32
N SER A 166 -1.15 9.30 0.57
CA SER A 166 -1.77 8.15 1.22
C SER A 166 -1.02 7.76 2.50
N LYS A 167 -1.75 7.40 3.56
CA LYS A 167 -1.18 6.67 4.71
C LYS A 167 -1.12 5.19 4.35
N VAL A 168 0.07 4.59 4.40
CA VAL A 168 0.29 3.20 4.01
C VAL A 168 0.56 2.36 5.25
N ASP A 169 -0.42 1.53 5.63
CA ASP A 169 -0.30 0.52 6.68
C ASP A 169 -0.15 -0.86 6.01
N VAL A 170 1.02 -1.49 6.17
CA VAL A 170 1.30 -2.84 5.60
C VAL A 170 1.07 -3.88 6.69
N HIS A 171 -0.03 -4.62 6.59
CA HIS A 171 -0.34 -5.73 7.50
C HIS A 171 -0.06 -7.06 6.80
N TYR A 172 0.89 -7.81 7.37
CA TYR A 172 1.29 -9.13 6.88
C TYR A 172 1.17 -10.14 8.02
N SER A 173 0.36 -11.19 7.82
CA SER A 173 0.16 -12.28 8.78
C SER A 173 0.06 -13.57 7.99
N VAL A 174 0.97 -14.52 8.25
CA VAL A 174 1.02 -15.80 7.55
C VAL A 174 1.29 -16.90 8.56
N ASN A 175 0.53 -17.99 8.48
CA ASN A 175 0.61 -19.15 9.37
C ASN A 175 1.12 -20.37 8.56
N ALA A 176 2.26 -20.21 7.88
CA ALA A 176 2.84 -21.23 7.01
C ALA A 176 4.37 -21.13 6.93
N THR A 177 5.02 -22.24 6.58
CA THR A 177 6.46 -22.41 6.37
C THR A 177 6.98 -21.35 5.40
N HIS A 178 7.90 -20.48 5.84
CA HIS A 178 8.27 -19.29 5.07
C HIS A 178 9.77 -19.25 4.74
N VAL A 179 10.08 -18.87 3.50
CA VAL A 179 11.42 -18.53 3.00
C VAL A 179 11.37 -17.05 2.65
N ILE A 180 12.03 -16.21 3.45
CA ILE A 180 12.16 -14.78 3.17
C ILE A 180 13.53 -14.55 2.52
N GLY A 181 13.54 -14.08 1.28
CA GLY A 181 14.73 -13.61 0.57
C GLY A 181 14.71 -12.09 0.48
N LEU A 182 15.65 -11.41 1.13
CA LEU A 182 15.73 -9.95 1.13
C LEU A 182 17.06 -9.49 0.54
N SER A 183 16.99 -8.53 -0.38
CA SER A 183 18.16 -7.87 -1.00
C SER A 183 18.07 -6.34 -0.97
N SER A 184 17.31 -5.82 -0.01
CA SER A 184 17.08 -4.38 0.19
C SER A 184 16.94 -4.12 1.68
N ASP A 185 17.11 -2.87 2.11
CA ASP A 185 17.09 -2.52 3.53
C ASP A 185 15.72 -2.76 4.17
N VAL A 186 15.69 -3.35 5.36
CA VAL A 186 14.45 -3.76 6.04
C VAL A 186 14.45 -3.37 7.52
N THR A 187 13.29 -2.90 7.99
CA THR A 187 13.01 -2.66 9.40
C THR A 187 11.91 -3.59 9.89
N THR A 188 12.15 -4.40 10.92
CA THR A 188 11.16 -5.37 11.45
C THR A 188 10.83 -5.12 12.93
N ARG A 189 9.58 -5.40 13.31
CA ARG A 189 9.10 -5.34 14.70
C ARG A 189 8.83 -6.70 15.34
N LEU A 190 8.44 -7.72 14.58
CA LEU A 190 8.35 -9.10 15.05
C LEU A 190 8.53 -10.01 13.84
N LEU A 191 9.41 -10.99 13.93
CA LEU A 191 9.62 -11.96 12.85
C LEU A 191 9.84 -13.37 13.41
N GLU A 192 8.94 -14.27 13.02
CA GLU A 192 9.06 -15.71 13.20
C GLU A 192 9.01 -16.37 11.81
N ALA A 193 10.04 -17.13 11.44
CA ALA A 193 10.11 -17.76 10.12
C ALA A 193 10.76 -19.15 10.16
N THR A 194 10.43 -20.04 9.23
CA THR A 194 11.15 -21.32 9.14
C THR A 194 12.54 -21.12 8.56
N SER A 195 12.67 -20.31 7.52
CA SER A 195 13.96 -20.00 6.91
C SER A 195 14.07 -18.53 6.54
N LEU A 196 15.24 -17.96 6.77
CA LEU A 196 15.54 -16.58 6.44
C LEU A 196 16.85 -16.50 5.68
N SER A 197 16.85 -15.82 4.53
CA SER A 197 18.04 -15.57 3.73
C SER A 197 18.14 -14.09 3.38
N THR A 198 19.31 -13.50 3.63
CA THR A 198 19.56 -12.09 3.32
C THR A 198 20.83 -11.95 2.48
N SER A 199 20.83 -11.00 1.56
CA SER A 199 21.99 -10.72 0.71
C SER A 199 22.10 -9.21 0.42
N LEU A 200 23.25 -8.59 0.65
CA LEU A 200 23.50 -7.20 0.23
C LEU A 200 22.49 -6.18 0.79
N CYS A 201 22.13 -6.30 2.07
CA CYS A 201 21.16 -5.41 2.71
C CYS A 201 21.54 -5.00 4.13
N THR A 202 20.93 -3.94 4.61
CA THR A 202 20.91 -3.52 6.02
C THR A 202 19.61 -3.94 6.68
N TRP A 203 19.67 -4.60 7.82
CA TRP A 203 18.51 -4.98 8.61
C TRP A 203 18.53 -4.26 9.95
N LEU A 204 17.44 -3.56 10.28
CA LEU A 204 17.14 -3.04 11.62
C LEU A 204 15.98 -3.79 12.29
N ALA A 205 16.26 -4.61 13.31
CA ALA A 205 15.27 -5.38 14.04
C ALA A 205 14.97 -4.73 15.40
N HIS A 206 13.74 -4.21 15.58
CA HIS A 206 13.30 -3.58 16.82
C HIS A 206 12.84 -4.56 17.90
N SER A 207 12.61 -5.83 17.54
CA SER A 207 12.34 -6.89 18.52
C SER A 207 12.91 -8.22 18.05
N ARG A 208 12.68 -9.27 18.83
CA ARG A 208 13.24 -10.61 18.61
C ARG A 208 12.96 -11.12 17.18
N VAL A 209 13.98 -11.70 16.58
CA VAL A 209 13.89 -12.49 15.34
C VAL A 209 14.23 -13.94 15.66
N ALA A 210 13.28 -14.83 15.40
CA ALA A 210 13.43 -16.26 15.64
C ALA A 210 13.18 -17.04 14.34
N THR A 211 14.12 -17.89 13.96
CA THR A 211 13.95 -18.77 12.81
C THR A 211 14.37 -20.22 13.07
N VAL A 212 14.04 -21.15 12.16
CA VAL A 212 14.62 -22.51 12.22
C VAL A 212 15.99 -22.52 11.53
N THR A 213 16.06 -22.02 10.31
CA THR A 213 17.32 -21.80 9.58
C THR A 213 17.49 -20.33 9.20
N MET A 214 18.73 -19.86 9.19
CA MET A 214 19.09 -18.49 8.84
C MET A 214 20.40 -18.46 8.06
N GLN A 215 20.42 -17.72 6.96
CA GLN A 215 21.60 -17.47 6.13
C GLN A 215 21.78 -15.98 5.88
N LEU A 216 22.89 -15.42 6.34
CA LEU A 216 23.22 -14.01 6.18
C LEU A 216 24.44 -13.88 5.27
N LEU A 217 24.28 -13.23 4.12
CA LEU A 217 25.34 -13.01 3.14
C LEU A 217 25.56 -11.50 2.92
N SER A 218 26.77 -10.99 3.17
CA SER A 218 27.10 -9.56 3.02
C SER A 218 26.00 -8.62 3.57
N THR A 219 25.52 -8.91 4.78
CA THR A 219 24.39 -8.22 5.41
C THR A 219 24.86 -7.39 6.61
N VAL A 220 24.36 -6.17 6.79
CA VAL A 220 24.57 -5.42 8.04
C VAL A 220 23.34 -5.56 8.90
N TRP A 221 23.42 -6.26 10.03
CA TRP A 221 22.29 -6.49 10.90
C TRP A 221 22.45 -5.71 12.21
N THR A 222 21.44 -4.94 12.60
CA THR A 222 21.33 -4.30 13.90
C THR A 222 20.05 -4.75 14.60
N SER A 223 20.14 -5.28 15.82
CA SER A 223 18.95 -5.62 16.61
C SER A 223 19.00 -5.10 18.04
N ALA A 224 17.87 -4.69 18.58
CA ALA A 224 17.71 -4.35 19.99
C ALA A 224 17.44 -5.58 20.90
N GLU A 225 17.26 -6.76 20.31
CA GLU A 225 16.88 -8.01 20.99
C GLU A 225 17.71 -9.20 20.48
N PRO A 226 17.72 -10.35 21.16
CA PRO A 226 18.44 -11.54 20.73
C PRO A 226 18.00 -12.07 19.36
N ILE A 227 18.95 -12.71 18.67
CA ILE A 227 18.72 -13.39 17.39
C ILE A 227 18.83 -14.90 17.61
N GLY A 228 17.82 -15.63 17.16
CA GLY A 228 17.75 -17.09 17.33
C GLY A 228 17.54 -17.84 16.02
N ALA A 229 18.34 -18.88 15.78
CA ALA A 229 18.08 -19.90 14.77
C ALA A 229 18.09 -21.29 15.40
N SER A 230 16.94 -21.94 15.56
CA SER A 230 16.86 -23.19 16.33
C SER A 230 17.63 -24.38 15.72
N SER A 231 17.82 -24.39 14.40
CA SER A 231 18.65 -25.39 13.70
C SER A 231 20.00 -24.82 13.27
N THR A 232 20.02 -23.87 12.32
CA THR A 232 21.28 -23.42 11.71
C THR A 232 21.29 -21.92 11.47
N LEU A 233 22.31 -21.23 11.97
CA LEU A 233 22.67 -19.87 11.61
C LEU A 233 23.98 -19.88 10.82
N LYS A 234 23.93 -19.52 9.55
CA LYS A 234 25.09 -19.40 8.67
C LYS A 234 25.34 -17.92 8.34
N ILE A 235 26.57 -17.48 8.51
CA ILE A 235 26.99 -16.10 8.31
C ILE A 235 28.21 -16.09 7.38
N ASN A 236 28.12 -15.40 6.25
CA ASN A 236 29.14 -15.35 5.20
C ASN A 236 29.18 -13.96 4.54
N GLY A 237 30.22 -13.69 3.76
CA GLY A 237 30.46 -12.42 3.09
C GLY A 237 30.81 -11.33 4.09
N SER A 238 30.80 -10.07 3.64
CA SER A 238 31.05 -8.90 4.50
C SER A 238 29.84 -8.62 5.40
N THR A 239 29.48 -9.58 6.25
CA THR A 239 28.32 -9.51 7.14
C THR A 239 28.78 -9.01 8.50
N THR A 240 28.13 -7.96 8.99
CA THR A 240 28.33 -7.43 10.33
C THR A 240 27.04 -7.60 11.12
N LEU A 241 27.09 -8.35 12.21
CA LEU A 241 25.99 -8.39 13.16
C LEU A 241 26.31 -7.45 14.33
N THR A 242 25.35 -6.60 14.70
CA THR A 242 25.38 -5.68 15.84
C THR A 242 24.13 -5.92 16.68
N ILE A 243 24.30 -6.30 17.95
CA ILE A 243 23.20 -6.44 18.89
C ILE A 243 23.31 -5.31 19.92
N ASN A 244 22.38 -4.36 19.84
CA ASN A 244 22.21 -3.23 20.74
C ASN A 244 21.13 -3.55 21.80
N ALA A 245 21.36 -4.64 22.52
CA ALA A 245 20.54 -5.07 23.65
C ALA A 245 21.35 -4.92 24.96
N SER A 246 20.66 -5.03 26.10
CA SER A 246 21.35 -5.11 27.40
C SER A 246 22.36 -6.26 27.40
N VAL A 247 22.00 -7.43 26.88
CA VAL A 247 22.91 -8.55 26.60
C VAL A 247 22.87 -8.86 25.10
N GLY A 248 24.00 -8.71 24.41
CA GLY A 248 24.11 -9.14 23.01
C GLY A 248 24.11 -10.66 22.94
N ARG A 249 23.00 -11.28 22.54
CA ARG A 249 22.84 -12.75 22.57
C ARG A 249 22.50 -13.33 21.21
N ILE A 250 23.25 -14.37 20.83
CA ILE A 250 23.01 -15.20 19.64
C ILE A 250 22.70 -16.62 20.09
N GLU A 251 21.58 -17.15 19.61
CA GLU A 251 21.16 -18.53 19.87
C GLU A 251 21.14 -19.30 18.56
N ALA A 252 21.86 -20.42 18.49
CA ALA A 252 21.91 -21.26 17.30
C ALA A 252 21.96 -22.75 17.65
N GLY A 253 21.25 -23.60 16.91
CA GLY A 253 21.55 -25.04 16.95
C GLY A 253 22.98 -25.30 16.48
N THR A 254 23.27 -24.86 15.26
CA THR A 254 24.61 -24.81 14.66
C THR A 254 24.91 -23.39 14.19
N LEU A 255 26.04 -22.82 14.64
CA LEU A 255 26.56 -21.54 14.18
C LEU A 255 27.74 -21.75 13.24
N LEU A 256 27.61 -21.30 12.00
CA LEU A 256 28.65 -21.32 10.97
C LEU A 256 29.06 -19.87 10.64
N VAL A 257 30.30 -19.51 10.97
CA VAL A 257 30.90 -18.21 10.64
C VAL A 257 31.98 -18.44 9.59
N GLU A 258 31.72 -18.01 8.36
CA GLU A 258 32.60 -18.23 7.21
C GLU A 258 33.44 -16.97 6.89
N THR A 259 34.31 -17.08 5.88
CA THR A 259 35.25 -16.04 5.46
C THR A 259 34.56 -14.68 5.24
N GLY A 260 35.10 -13.62 5.83
CA GLY A 260 34.60 -12.26 5.71
C GLY A 260 33.51 -11.86 6.72
N ALA A 261 32.92 -12.82 7.43
CA ALA A 261 31.89 -12.53 8.42
C ALA A 261 32.50 -11.98 9.73
N ILE A 262 31.91 -10.91 10.25
CA ILE A 262 32.30 -10.32 11.53
C ILE A 262 31.07 -10.29 12.45
N LEU A 263 31.15 -11.01 13.55
CA LEU A 263 30.16 -10.92 14.62
C LEU A 263 30.67 -9.91 15.65
N THR A 264 29.88 -8.87 15.90
CA THR A 264 30.20 -7.84 16.89
C THR A 264 29.00 -7.62 17.82
N THR A 265 29.27 -7.18 19.04
CA THR A 265 28.22 -6.67 19.93
C THR A 265 28.50 -5.21 20.23
N SER A 266 27.45 -4.45 20.45
CA SER A 266 27.55 -3.11 21.03
C SER A 266 26.76 -3.07 22.33
N SER A 267 26.73 -4.18 23.07
CA SER A 267 25.99 -4.33 24.33
C SER A 267 26.23 -3.11 25.21
N THR A 268 25.15 -2.41 25.54
CA THR A 268 25.19 -1.17 26.31
C THR A 268 25.38 -1.39 27.80
N SER A 269 25.33 -2.65 28.28
CA SER A 269 25.39 -2.95 29.72
C SER A 269 26.57 -3.79 30.19
N VAL A 270 27.18 -4.64 29.35
CA VAL A 270 28.27 -5.53 29.81
C VAL A 270 29.46 -5.68 28.84
N GLY A 271 29.37 -5.20 27.59
CA GLY A 271 30.43 -5.42 26.59
C GLY A 271 30.68 -6.91 26.30
N VAL A 272 29.72 -7.78 26.63
CA VAL A 272 29.80 -9.23 26.41
C VAL A 272 28.90 -9.62 25.25
N LEU A 273 29.44 -10.42 24.33
CA LEU A 273 28.69 -11.15 23.32
C LEU A 273 28.47 -12.59 23.83
N GLU A 274 27.23 -12.92 24.19
CA GLU A 274 26.86 -14.29 24.56
C GLU A 274 26.48 -15.07 23.30
N VAL A 275 27.26 -16.11 23.00
CA VAL A 275 26.96 -17.04 21.90
C VAL A 275 26.56 -18.37 22.48
N VAL A 276 25.29 -18.73 22.32
CA VAL A 276 24.73 -20.02 22.72
C VAL A 276 24.55 -20.87 21.47
N ALA A 277 25.53 -21.73 21.19
CA ALA A 277 25.48 -22.63 20.04
C ALA A 277 25.66 -24.09 20.46
N GLY A 278 24.81 -24.99 19.95
CA GLY A 278 25.01 -26.44 20.13
C GLY A 278 26.29 -26.93 19.44
N THR A 279 26.58 -26.40 18.26
CA THR A 279 27.86 -26.55 17.56
C THR A 279 28.29 -25.23 16.96
N MET A 280 29.56 -24.87 17.10
CA MET A 280 30.12 -23.65 16.51
C MET A 280 31.32 -23.97 15.62
N ARG A 281 31.34 -23.39 14.42
CA ARG A 281 32.46 -23.50 13.48
C ARG A 281 32.78 -22.13 12.91
N VAL A 282 34.04 -21.70 13.08
CA VAL A 282 34.58 -20.46 12.50
C VAL A 282 35.65 -20.85 11.47
N GLN A 283 35.57 -20.30 10.26
CA GLN A 283 36.47 -20.63 9.16
C GLN A 283 36.97 -19.39 8.40
N GLY A 284 38.17 -19.50 7.82
CA GLY A 284 38.76 -18.44 7.00
C GLY A 284 39.10 -17.20 7.82
N THR A 285 38.68 -16.03 7.33
CA THR A 285 38.88 -14.73 8.00
C THR A 285 37.71 -14.34 8.92
N GLY A 286 36.78 -15.26 9.18
CA GLY A 286 35.65 -15.00 10.08
C GLY A 286 36.12 -14.64 11.49
N ALA A 287 35.49 -13.63 12.11
CA ALA A 287 35.86 -13.14 13.43
C ALA A 287 34.63 -12.99 14.34
N VAL A 288 34.82 -13.32 15.62
CA VAL A 288 33.86 -13.03 16.69
C VAL A 288 34.55 -12.09 17.66
N ARG A 289 33.99 -10.89 17.82
CA ARG A 289 34.55 -9.83 18.66
C ARG A 289 33.49 -9.36 19.64
N ALA A 290 33.90 -9.22 20.90
CA ALA A 290 33.15 -8.53 21.93
C ALA A 290 33.38 -7.02 21.81
#